data_AF-A0AAV1KDL2-F1
#
_entry.id   AF-A0AAV1KDL2-F1
#
_cell.length_a   1.000
_cell.length_b   1.000
_cell.length_c   1.000
_cell.angle_alpha   90.00
_cell.angle_beta   90.00
_cell.angle_gamma   90.00
#
_symmetry.space_group_name_H-M   'P 1'
#
loop_
_entity.id
_entity.type
_entity.pdbx_description
1 polymer ?
#
loop_
_entity_poly.entity_id
_entity_poly.type
_entity_poly.pdbx_seq_one_letter_code
_entity_poly.pdbx_strand_id
1 'polypeptide(L)'
;MRPEWNNTDLECIWITIPGSNIGSSYDIHISVVYIPPNSQISSRIKDLINTLLAVRDKYPNDYIIVSGDFNLPCIDWSSGDPVIRRKGSVEVQTAASDLISCCSFIGLSQYNTLLNSSKNTLDLIFSSFPIKVQKSEFVLVIEDVYHPALYISATDILVPSRRPSLRTKYQFKRADYRSMNDLLLKQDWAFITRETSLDRVTDKFYSIINELIEKFVPKIRCSSNYSYLIWYSRALINLIKEKSKLHSSWKKHKNPIDYADFPELRK
;
A
#
# COMPACT_ATOMS: atom_id res chain seq x y z
N MET A 1 6.86 -4.88 -2.12
CA MET A 1 7.98 -4.13 -2.71
C MET A 1 8.65 -5.06 -3.69
N ARG A 2 8.72 -4.71 -4.98
CA ARG A 2 9.43 -5.52 -5.98
C ARG A 2 10.84 -4.93 -6.16
N PRO A 3 11.90 -5.56 -5.62
CA PRO A 3 13.25 -5.02 -5.67
C PRO A 3 13.86 -4.97 -7.07
N GLU A 4 13.23 -5.64 -8.04
CA GLU A 4 13.65 -5.73 -9.44
C GLU A 4 13.56 -4.41 -10.23
N TRP A 5 12.89 -3.36 -9.71
CA TRP A 5 12.71 -2.07 -10.40
C TRP A 5 13.38 -0.88 -9.70
N ASN A 6 14.18 -1.14 -8.66
CA ASN A 6 14.93 -0.11 -7.98
C ASN A 6 16.27 0.10 -8.70
N ASN A 7 16.36 1.17 -9.50
CA ASN A 7 17.64 1.63 -10.03
C ASN A 7 18.42 2.35 -8.91
N THR A 8 19.74 2.18 -8.83
CA THR A 8 20.53 2.58 -7.63
C THR A 8 20.59 4.09 -7.40
N ASP A 9 20.39 4.91 -8.44
CA ASP A 9 20.45 6.38 -8.37
C ASP A 9 19.08 7.06 -8.40
N LEU A 10 18.01 6.32 -8.72
CA LEU A 10 16.64 6.83 -8.76
C LEU A 10 15.92 6.52 -7.45
N GLU A 11 15.53 7.56 -6.72
CA GLU A 11 14.75 7.42 -5.49
C GLU A 11 13.28 7.17 -5.83
N CYS A 12 12.94 5.91 -6.09
CA CYS A 12 11.58 5.49 -6.37
C CYS A 12 11.15 4.26 -5.56
N ILE A 13 9.86 4.18 -5.24
CA ILE A 13 9.24 3.04 -4.58
C ILE A 13 8.10 2.52 -5.44
N TRP A 14 8.16 1.23 -5.77
CA TRP A 14 7.10 0.52 -6.50
C TRP A 14 6.28 -0.40 -5.60
N ILE A 15 4.97 -0.25 -5.70
CA ILE A 15 3.96 -1.07 -5.03
C ILE A 15 3.00 -1.61 -6.09
N THR A 16 2.77 -2.92 -6.08
CA THR A 16 1.72 -3.54 -6.90
C THR A 16 0.55 -3.93 -6.03
N ILE A 17 -0.65 -3.51 -6.41
CA ILE A 17 -1.91 -3.98 -5.85
C ILE A 17 -2.47 -5.02 -6.82
N PRO A 18 -2.56 -6.30 -6.41
CA PRO A 18 -3.15 -7.32 -7.26
C PRO A 18 -4.59 -7.00 -7.64
N GLY A 19 -4.97 -7.20 -8.90
CA GLY A 19 -6.32 -6.95 -9.41
C GLY A 19 -7.40 -7.69 -8.63
N SER A 20 -7.08 -8.91 -8.16
CA SER A 20 -7.96 -9.71 -7.30
C SER A 20 -8.37 -9.02 -6.00
N ASN A 21 -7.57 -8.08 -5.47
CA ASN A 21 -7.90 -7.30 -4.28
C ASN A 21 -8.88 -6.16 -4.55
N ILE A 22 -9.08 -5.80 -5.81
CA ILE A 22 -9.86 -4.64 -6.28
C ILE A 22 -10.90 -5.03 -7.35
N GLY A 23 -11.25 -6.32 -7.41
CA GLY A 23 -12.27 -6.82 -8.35
C GLY A 23 -11.91 -6.64 -9.83
N SER A 24 -10.62 -6.45 -10.14
CA SER A 24 -10.08 -6.23 -11.48
C SER A 24 -9.33 -7.47 -11.97
N SER A 25 -9.34 -7.71 -13.28
CA SER A 25 -8.48 -8.72 -13.92
C SER A 25 -7.03 -8.26 -14.06
N TYR A 26 -6.79 -6.95 -13.88
CA TYR A 26 -5.50 -6.29 -14.06
C TYR A 26 -4.98 -5.71 -12.76
N ASP A 27 -3.67 -5.78 -12.56
CA ASP A 27 -3.00 -5.24 -11.39
C ASP A 27 -2.88 -3.71 -11.49
N ILE A 28 -2.67 -3.05 -10.36
CA ILE A 28 -2.30 -1.62 -10.30
C ILE A 28 -0.88 -1.50 -9.81
N HIS A 29 -0.01 -0.91 -10.63
CA HIS A 29 1.36 -0.54 -10.26
C HIS A 29 1.41 0.93 -9.87
N ILE A 30 1.81 1.19 -8.64
CA ILE A 30 1.97 2.53 -8.08
C ILE A 30 3.45 2.77 -7.86
N SER A 31 3.97 3.82 -8.51
CA SER A 31 5.32 4.34 -8.32
C SER A 31 5.25 5.68 -7.60
N VAL A 32 6.03 5.81 -6.52
CA VAL A 32 6.28 7.08 -5.85
C VAL A 32 7.73 7.46 -6.12
N VAL A 33 7.95 8.60 -6.77
CA VAL A 33 9.26 9.05 -7.25
C VAL A 33 9.64 10.36 -6.56
N TYR A 34 10.91 10.48 -6.16
CA TYR A 34 11.51 11.72 -5.74
C TYR A 34 12.72 12.03 -6.64
N ILE A 35 12.68 13.19 -7.30
CA ILE A 35 13.78 13.69 -8.13
C ILE A 35 14.27 15.02 -7.53
N PRO A 36 15.40 15.02 -6.80
CA PRO A 36 16.00 16.22 -6.25
C PRO A 36 16.29 17.30 -7.30
N PRO A 37 16.22 18.59 -6.94
CA PRO A 37 16.54 19.72 -7.82
C PRO A 37 18.06 19.91 -7.96
N ASN A 38 18.77 18.89 -8.43
CA ASN A 38 20.23 18.90 -8.59
C ASN A 38 20.64 18.73 -10.07
N SER A 39 21.95 18.71 -10.33
CA SER A 39 22.50 18.56 -11.68
C SER A 39 22.19 17.22 -12.36
N GLN A 40 21.72 16.22 -11.61
CA GLN A 40 21.41 14.87 -12.10
C GLN A 40 19.93 14.69 -12.48
N ILE A 41 19.11 15.74 -12.41
CA ILE A 41 17.67 15.66 -12.73
C ILE A 41 17.41 15.03 -14.11
N SER A 42 18.21 15.39 -15.13
CA SER A 42 18.04 14.90 -16.49
C SER A 42 18.39 13.41 -16.63
N SER A 43 19.41 12.91 -15.92
CA SER A 43 19.74 11.48 -15.93
C SER A 43 18.70 10.67 -15.18
N ARG A 44 18.25 11.14 -14.01
CA ARG A 44 17.20 10.48 -13.21
C ARG A 44 15.87 10.38 -13.97
N ILE A 45 15.52 11.39 -14.77
CA ILE A 45 14.34 11.32 -15.65
C ILE A 45 14.49 10.26 -16.73
N LYS A 46 15.68 10.14 -17.35
CA LYS A 46 15.95 9.08 -18.33
C LYS A 46 15.84 7.69 -17.70
N ASP A 47 16.36 7.51 -16.50
CA ASP A 47 16.25 6.26 -15.75
C ASP A 47 14.80 5.91 -15.42
N LEU A 48 14.01 6.92 -15.04
CA LEU A 48 12.58 6.76 -14.83
C LEU A 48 11.87 6.35 -16.13
N ILE A 49 12.13 7.02 -17.25
CA ILE A 49 11.55 6.68 -18.56
C ILE A 49 11.85 5.22 -18.92
N ASN A 50 13.12 4.79 -18.81
CA ASN A 50 13.50 3.40 -19.08
C ASN A 50 12.74 2.41 -18.20
N THR A 51 12.58 2.74 -16.91
CA THR A 51 11.83 1.91 -15.96
C THR A 51 10.35 1.84 -16.32
N LEU A 52 9.73 2.96 -16.71
CA LEU A 52 8.33 3.00 -17.12
C LEU A 52 8.08 2.17 -18.38
N LEU A 53 8.97 2.27 -19.37
CA LEU A 53 8.89 1.46 -20.59
C LEU A 53 9.02 -0.03 -20.27
N ALA A 54 9.99 -0.42 -19.44
CA ALA A 54 10.16 -1.81 -19.03
C ALA A 54 8.94 -2.37 -18.27
N VAL A 55 8.34 -1.57 -17.38
CA VAL A 55 7.10 -1.95 -16.66
C VAL A 55 5.95 -2.09 -17.65
N ARG A 56 5.80 -1.15 -18.60
CA ARG A 56 4.73 -1.20 -19.60
C ARG A 56 4.87 -2.41 -20.53
N ASP A 57 6.08 -2.74 -20.95
CA ASP A 57 6.34 -3.91 -21.79
C ASP A 57 6.05 -5.23 -21.06
N LYS A 58 6.42 -5.30 -19.77
CA LYS A 58 6.15 -6.48 -18.93
C LYS A 58 4.66 -6.62 -18.59
N TYR A 59 3.93 -5.52 -18.45
CA TYR A 59 2.52 -5.47 -18.05
C TYR A 59 1.69 -4.55 -18.96
N PRO A 60 1.39 -4.98 -20.19
CA PRO A 60 0.79 -4.12 -21.21
C PRO A 60 -0.67 -3.72 -20.91
N ASN A 61 -1.37 -4.48 -20.08
CA ASN A 61 -2.77 -4.23 -19.76
C ASN A 61 -2.99 -3.75 -18.32
N ASP A 62 -1.94 -3.76 -17.49
CA ASP A 62 -2.06 -3.33 -16.10
C ASP A 62 -2.11 -1.81 -15.99
N TYR A 63 -2.71 -1.36 -14.90
CA TYR A 63 -2.84 0.06 -14.60
C TYR A 63 -1.57 0.59 -13.96
N ILE A 64 -1.18 1.81 -14.33
CA ILE A 64 0.03 2.45 -13.81
C ILE A 64 -0.34 3.81 -13.22
N ILE A 65 0.17 4.10 -12.03
CA ILE A 65 0.15 5.40 -11.39
C ILE A 65 1.59 5.76 -11.05
N VAL A 66 2.05 6.93 -11.47
CA VAL A 66 3.35 7.48 -11.11
C VAL A 66 3.11 8.82 -10.45
N SER A 67 3.61 8.99 -9.24
CA SER A 67 3.38 10.20 -8.45
C SER A 67 4.61 10.62 -7.70
N GLY A 68 4.72 11.89 -7.36
CA GLY A 68 5.74 12.40 -6.45
C GLY A 68 6.32 13.73 -6.89
N ASP A 69 7.44 14.12 -6.30
CA ASP A 69 8.08 15.40 -6.53
C ASP A 69 9.19 15.25 -7.59
N PHE A 70 8.96 15.89 -8.75
CA PHE A 70 9.87 15.83 -9.90
C PHE A 70 10.82 17.01 -9.96
N ASN A 71 10.57 18.08 -9.19
CA ASN A 71 11.32 19.33 -9.25
C ASN A 71 11.50 19.88 -10.69
N LEU A 72 10.47 19.79 -11.52
CA LEU A 72 10.46 20.26 -12.92
C LEU A 72 9.65 21.57 -13.09
N PRO A 73 10.15 22.74 -12.64
CA PRO A 73 9.44 24.01 -12.77
C PRO A 73 9.35 24.52 -14.22
N CYS A 74 10.02 23.85 -15.17
CA CYS A 74 9.96 24.18 -16.58
C CYS A 74 8.66 23.73 -17.25
N ILE A 75 7.90 22.80 -16.66
CA ILE A 75 6.64 22.34 -17.24
C ILE A 75 5.50 23.19 -16.73
N ASP A 76 4.68 23.68 -17.66
CA ASP A 76 3.43 24.38 -17.38
C ASP A 76 2.23 23.53 -17.80
N TRP A 77 1.33 23.30 -16.85
CA TRP A 77 0.13 22.47 -17.01
C TRP A 77 -1.17 23.29 -17.04
N SER A 78 -1.08 24.63 -17.08
CA SER A 78 -2.25 25.53 -16.95
C SER A 78 -3.15 25.58 -18.18
N SER A 79 -2.63 25.24 -19.36
CA SER A 79 -3.30 25.38 -20.66
C SER A 79 -3.91 24.09 -21.22
N GLY A 80 -4.07 23.04 -20.40
CA GLY A 80 -4.54 21.72 -20.82
C GLY A 80 -3.41 20.86 -21.38
N ASP A 81 -2.75 21.32 -22.44
CA ASP A 81 -1.54 20.68 -22.95
C ASP A 81 -0.28 21.18 -22.21
N PRO A 82 0.68 20.29 -21.89
CA PRO A 82 1.90 20.69 -21.22
C PRO A 82 2.79 21.52 -22.11
N VAL A 83 3.22 22.68 -21.61
CA VAL A 83 4.14 23.58 -22.32
C VAL A 83 5.47 23.65 -21.58
N ILE A 84 6.57 23.43 -22.30
CA ILE A 84 7.91 23.63 -21.76
C ILE A 84 8.26 25.13 -21.80
N ARG A 85 8.41 25.72 -20.62
CA ARG A 85 8.89 27.09 -20.42
C ARG A 85 10.41 27.13 -20.38
N ARG A 86 10.98 28.26 -20.82
CA ARG A 86 12.43 28.53 -20.74
C ARG A 86 12.88 28.80 -19.30
N LYS A 87 12.91 27.75 -18.48
CA LYS A 87 13.39 27.75 -17.09
C LYS A 87 14.35 26.57 -16.90
N GLY A 88 15.49 26.81 -16.26
CA GLY A 88 16.53 25.79 -16.07
C GLY A 88 17.40 25.58 -17.31
N SER A 89 18.27 24.57 -17.26
CA SER A 89 19.18 24.25 -18.38
C SER A 89 18.43 23.62 -19.55
N VAL A 90 19.06 23.58 -20.72
CA VAL A 90 18.48 22.97 -21.93
C VAL A 90 18.26 21.48 -21.72
N GLU A 91 19.18 20.81 -21.02
CA GLU A 91 19.12 19.37 -20.75
C GLU A 91 17.90 19.01 -19.89
N VAL A 92 17.54 19.85 -18.92
CA VAL A 92 16.35 19.65 -18.08
C VAL A 92 15.08 19.84 -18.91
N GLN A 93 15.05 20.84 -19.79
CA GLN A 93 13.92 21.09 -20.68
C GLN A 93 13.71 19.93 -21.66
N THR A 94 14.79 19.40 -22.24
CA THR A 94 14.73 18.19 -23.09
C THR A 94 14.23 16.98 -22.31
N ALA A 95 14.79 16.71 -21.13
CA ALA A 95 14.35 15.58 -20.30
C ALA A 95 12.86 15.69 -19.90
N ALA A 96 12.39 16.89 -19.58
CA ALA A 96 10.97 17.14 -19.31
C ALA A 96 10.08 16.85 -20.53
N SER A 97 10.50 17.27 -21.72
CA SER A 97 9.81 16.97 -22.98
C SER A 97 9.78 15.47 -23.29
N ASP A 98 10.90 14.78 -23.06
CA ASP A 98 11.02 13.33 -23.24
C ASP A 98 10.09 12.58 -22.28
N LEU A 99 10.00 13.03 -21.01
CA LEU A 99 9.09 12.47 -20.01
C LEU A 99 7.63 12.60 -20.44
N ILE A 100 7.21 13.79 -20.86
CA ILE A 100 5.84 14.04 -21.34
C ILE A 100 5.52 13.13 -22.53
N SER A 101 6.46 13.05 -23.48
CA SER A 101 6.29 12.24 -24.70
C SER A 101 6.19 10.75 -24.36
N CYS A 102 7.04 10.26 -23.45
CA CYS A 102 6.99 8.90 -22.95
C CYS A 102 5.65 8.62 -22.26
N CYS A 103 5.24 9.47 -21.32
CA CYS A 103 3.97 9.32 -20.62
C CYS A 103 2.79 9.25 -21.59
N SER A 104 2.73 10.15 -22.57
CA SER A 104 1.70 10.11 -23.61
C SER A 104 1.74 8.82 -24.44
N PHE A 105 2.94 8.34 -24.79
CA PHE A 105 3.12 7.11 -25.56
C PHE A 105 2.59 5.87 -24.83
N ILE A 106 2.82 5.77 -23.51
CA ILE A 106 2.33 4.64 -22.71
C ILE A 106 0.91 4.85 -22.16
N GLY A 107 0.22 5.92 -22.57
CA GLY A 107 -1.18 6.20 -22.19
C GLY A 107 -1.35 6.78 -20.79
N LEU A 108 -0.32 7.40 -20.22
CA LEU A 108 -0.39 8.11 -18.95
C LEU A 108 -0.78 9.58 -19.16
N SER A 109 -1.78 10.03 -18.41
CA SER A 109 -2.21 11.44 -18.36
C SER A 109 -1.86 12.05 -17.00
N GLN A 110 -1.53 13.35 -16.99
CA GLN A 110 -1.20 14.09 -15.77
C GLN A 110 -2.47 14.72 -15.18
N TYR A 111 -2.75 14.49 -13.90
CA TYR A 111 -4.03 14.88 -13.26
C TYR A 111 -3.92 15.96 -12.17
N ASN A 112 -2.72 16.26 -11.67
CA ASN A 112 -2.49 17.35 -10.74
C ASN A 112 -2.34 18.69 -11.48
N THR A 113 -3.30 19.59 -11.30
CA THR A 113 -3.25 20.96 -11.82
C THR A 113 -3.03 22.00 -10.72
N LEU A 114 -2.75 21.56 -9.49
CA LEU A 114 -2.58 22.46 -8.37
C LEU A 114 -1.23 23.18 -8.46
N LEU A 115 -1.31 24.51 -8.38
CA LEU A 115 -0.15 25.38 -8.38
C LEU A 115 0.33 25.61 -6.96
N ASN A 116 1.65 25.61 -6.77
CA ASN A 116 2.25 26.04 -5.53
C ASN A 116 2.29 27.58 -5.42
N SER A 117 2.83 28.07 -4.30
CA SER A 117 3.04 29.51 -4.02
C SER A 117 3.78 30.27 -5.13
N SER A 118 4.68 29.58 -5.85
CA SER A 118 5.46 30.12 -6.97
C SER A 118 4.81 29.91 -8.35
N LYS A 119 3.54 29.51 -8.40
CA LYS A 119 2.79 29.20 -9.62
C LYS A 119 3.43 28.10 -10.49
N ASN A 120 4.12 27.15 -9.85
CA ASN A 120 4.66 25.96 -10.51
C ASN A 120 3.93 24.70 -9.99
N THR A 121 3.96 23.62 -10.77
CA THR A 121 3.49 22.29 -10.35
C THR A 121 4.70 21.36 -10.31
N LEU A 122 5.25 21.15 -9.11
CA LEU A 122 6.44 20.31 -8.90
C LEU A 122 6.05 18.85 -8.65
N ASP A 123 4.95 18.66 -7.91
CA ASP A 123 4.37 17.35 -7.66
C ASP A 123 3.55 16.91 -8.89
N LEU A 124 3.99 15.88 -9.60
CA LEU A 124 3.29 15.36 -10.77
C LEU A 124 2.59 14.06 -10.43
N ILE A 125 1.40 13.86 -11.00
CA ILE A 125 0.61 12.64 -10.83
C ILE A 125 0.15 12.17 -12.20
N PHE A 126 0.83 11.15 -12.71
CA PHE A 126 0.50 10.47 -13.95
C PHE A 126 -0.32 9.21 -13.67
N SER A 127 -1.38 8.97 -14.45
CA SER A 127 -2.16 7.74 -14.34
C SER A 127 -2.67 7.27 -15.70
N SER A 128 -2.76 5.94 -15.86
CA SER A 128 -3.29 5.28 -17.05
C SER A 128 -4.82 5.19 -17.06
N PHE A 129 -5.48 5.69 -16.01
CA PHE A 129 -6.94 5.71 -15.89
C PHE A 129 -7.38 7.01 -15.19
N PRO A 130 -8.67 7.38 -15.28
CA PRO A 130 -9.17 8.62 -14.69
C PRO A 130 -9.00 8.65 -13.17
N ILE A 131 -8.34 9.69 -12.67
CA ILE A 131 -8.24 10.00 -11.24
C ILE A 131 -8.60 11.47 -11.00
N LYS A 132 -9.07 11.75 -9.79
CA LYS A 132 -9.32 13.13 -9.34
C LYS A 132 -8.30 13.51 -8.29
N VAL A 133 -7.64 14.65 -8.50
CA VAL A 133 -6.67 15.23 -7.57
C VAL A 133 -7.27 16.51 -6.99
N GLN A 134 -7.18 16.67 -5.67
CA GLN A 134 -7.58 17.88 -4.96
C GLN A 134 -6.64 18.15 -3.80
N LYS A 135 -6.63 19.40 -3.28
CA LYS A 135 -5.86 19.70 -2.08
C LYS A 135 -6.47 18.93 -0.89
N SER A 136 -5.61 18.31 -0.08
CA SER A 136 -6.04 17.57 1.10
C SER A 136 -6.53 18.53 2.19
N GLU A 137 -7.74 18.31 2.69
CA GLU A 137 -8.27 19.00 3.88
C GLU A 137 -7.64 18.48 5.17
N PHE A 138 -6.96 17.33 5.11
CA PHE A 138 -6.44 16.60 6.27
C PHE A 138 -4.94 16.36 6.14
N VAL A 139 -4.16 17.40 6.36
CA VAL A 139 -2.69 17.32 6.31
C VAL A 139 -2.17 16.46 7.47
N LEU A 140 -1.26 15.53 7.19
CA LEU A 140 -0.66 14.64 8.19
C LEU A 140 0.50 15.31 8.95
N VAL A 141 1.16 16.27 8.31
CA VAL A 141 2.33 17.03 8.78
C VAL A 141 2.12 18.51 8.46
N ILE A 142 3.00 19.40 8.94
CA ILE A 142 2.95 20.82 8.54
C ILE A 142 3.25 20.89 7.03
N GLU A 143 2.40 21.61 6.27
CA GLU A 143 2.58 21.75 4.82
C GLU A 143 3.83 22.56 4.49
N ASP A 144 4.58 22.08 3.49
CA ASP A 144 5.55 22.91 2.79
C ASP A 144 4.80 23.87 1.86
N VAL A 145 5.26 25.11 1.80
CA VAL A 145 4.74 26.18 0.94
C VAL A 145 4.90 25.84 -0.55
N TYR A 146 5.83 24.95 -0.90
CA TYR A 146 6.05 24.46 -2.26
C TYR A 146 5.35 23.14 -2.59
N HIS A 147 5.01 22.34 -1.57
CA HIS A 147 4.42 21.00 -1.71
C HIS A 147 3.14 20.87 -0.86
N PRO A 148 2.00 21.34 -1.37
CA PRO A 148 0.72 21.17 -0.69
C PRO A 148 0.34 19.69 -0.63
N ALA A 149 -0.30 19.26 0.45
CA ALA A 149 -0.73 17.86 0.55
C ALA A 149 -1.85 17.57 -0.46
N LEU A 150 -1.69 16.48 -1.21
CA LEU A 150 -2.61 16.07 -2.27
C LEU A 150 -3.51 14.93 -1.80
N TYR A 151 -4.78 15.00 -2.17
CA TYR A 151 -5.75 13.93 -2.04
C TYR A 151 -6.09 13.39 -3.43
N ILE A 152 -5.80 12.11 -3.64
CA ILE A 152 -6.02 11.41 -4.90
C ILE A 152 -7.17 10.43 -4.69
N SER A 153 -8.19 10.50 -5.55
CA SER A 153 -9.30 9.56 -5.55
C SER A 153 -9.51 8.95 -6.93
N ALA A 154 -9.60 7.62 -6.97
CA ALA A 154 -10.02 6.85 -8.12
C ALA A 154 -11.45 6.37 -7.87
N THR A 155 -12.42 6.84 -8.66
CA THR A 155 -13.84 6.48 -8.49
C THR A 155 -14.22 5.17 -9.17
N ASP A 156 -13.42 4.75 -10.16
CA ASP A 156 -13.79 3.67 -11.07
C ASP A 156 -13.23 2.31 -10.63
N ILE A 157 -12.54 2.27 -9.48
CA ILE A 157 -11.99 1.05 -8.89
C ILE A 157 -12.98 0.49 -7.86
N LEU A 158 -13.57 -0.66 -8.20
CA LEU A 158 -14.49 -1.39 -7.30
C LEU A 158 -13.72 -2.25 -6.31
N VAL A 159 -13.40 -1.71 -5.13
CA VAL A 159 -12.79 -2.52 -4.07
C VAL A 159 -13.85 -3.48 -3.50
N PRO A 160 -13.74 -4.81 -3.70
CA PRO A 160 -14.67 -5.75 -3.10
C PRO A 160 -14.58 -5.63 -1.59
N SER A 161 -15.73 -5.59 -0.92
CA SER A 161 -15.79 -5.60 0.53
C SER A 161 -15.02 -6.82 1.04
N ARG A 162 -13.87 -6.59 1.67
CA ARG A 162 -13.09 -7.65 2.31
C ARG A 162 -13.94 -8.20 3.44
N ARG A 163 -14.65 -9.29 3.17
CA ARG A 163 -15.32 -10.03 4.23
C ARG A 163 -14.24 -10.49 5.20
N PRO A 164 -14.38 -10.21 6.51
CA PRO A 164 -13.45 -10.72 7.50
C PRO A 164 -13.30 -12.23 7.27
N SER A 165 -12.09 -12.71 7.01
CA SER A 165 -11.85 -14.14 6.81
C SER A 165 -12.32 -14.86 8.06
N LEU A 166 -13.28 -15.79 7.92
CA LEU A 166 -13.75 -16.58 9.05
C LEU A 166 -12.56 -17.40 9.55
N ARG A 167 -11.97 -16.99 10.68
CA ARG A 167 -10.87 -17.72 11.28
C ARG A 167 -11.47 -18.76 12.20
N THR A 168 -11.17 -20.01 11.91
CA THR A 168 -11.55 -21.10 12.79
C THR A 168 -10.49 -21.23 13.89
N LYS A 169 -10.90 -21.23 15.15
CA LYS A 169 -10.01 -21.46 16.30
C LYS A 169 -10.46 -22.70 17.06
N TYR A 170 -9.50 -23.48 17.52
CA TYR A 170 -9.73 -24.57 18.46
C TYR A 170 -10.13 -24.02 19.83
N GLN A 171 -11.22 -24.54 20.39
CA GLN A 171 -11.66 -24.20 21.73
C GLN A 171 -11.17 -25.25 22.72
N PHE A 172 -9.89 -25.17 23.07
CA PHE A 172 -9.26 -26.08 24.04
C PHE A 172 -10.03 -26.15 25.37
N LYS A 173 -10.63 -25.05 25.84
CA LYS A 173 -11.47 -25.04 27.06
C LYS A 173 -12.69 -25.98 27.03
N ARG A 174 -13.18 -26.37 25.85
CA ARG A 174 -14.32 -27.28 25.67
C ARG A 174 -13.91 -28.62 25.06
N ALA A 175 -12.61 -28.91 25.02
CA ALA A 175 -12.13 -30.19 24.52
C ALA A 175 -12.56 -31.34 25.42
N ASP A 176 -12.87 -32.49 24.83
CA ASP A 176 -13.08 -33.72 25.57
C ASP A 176 -11.72 -34.35 25.92
N TYR A 177 -11.10 -33.80 26.96
CA TYR A 177 -9.81 -34.29 27.47
C TYR A 177 -9.89 -35.71 28.02
N ARG A 178 -11.07 -36.18 28.45
CA ARG A 178 -11.22 -37.53 28.99
C ARG A 178 -11.06 -38.56 27.88
N SER A 179 -11.84 -38.44 26.81
CA SER A 179 -11.74 -39.34 25.65
C SER A 179 -10.38 -39.23 24.95
N MET A 180 -9.81 -38.02 24.90
CA MET A 180 -8.49 -37.79 24.32
C MET A 180 -7.38 -38.49 25.12
N ASN A 181 -7.41 -38.40 26.46
CA ASN A 181 -6.46 -39.11 27.33
C ASN A 181 -6.63 -40.63 27.23
N ASP A 182 -7.86 -41.14 27.17
CA ASP A 182 -8.12 -42.58 27.02
C ASP A 182 -7.53 -43.15 25.72
N LEU A 183 -7.52 -42.37 24.64
CA LEU A 183 -6.88 -42.77 23.38
C LEU A 183 -5.36 -42.61 23.41
N LEU A 184 -4.83 -41.56 24.04
CA LEU A 184 -3.39 -41.39 24.22
C LEU A 184 -2.78 -42.55 25.03
N LEU A 185 -3.51 -43.08 26.01
CA LEU A 185 -3.11 -44.26 26.78
C LEU A 185 -3.11 -45.55 25.96
N LYS A 186 -3.99 -45.65 24.95
CA LYS A 186 -4.09 -46.81 24.05
C LYS A 186 -3.16 -46.72 22.85
N GLN A 187 -2.58 -45.55 22.60
CA GLN A 187 -1.71 -45.32 21.46
C GLN A 187 -0.39 -46.10 21.63
N ASP A 188 0.05 -46.77 20.56
CA ASP A 188 1.36 -47.41 20.53
C ASP A 188 2.47 -46.35 20.36
N TRP A 189 3.26 -46.17 21.41
CA TRP A 189 4.40 -45.25 21.45
C TRP A 189 5.74 -45.93 21.14
N ALA A 190 5.76 -47.22 20.78
CA ALA A 190 6.99 -47.95 20.49
C ALA A 190 7.81 -47.35 19.34
N PHE A 191 7.21 -46.53 18.47
CA PHE A 191 7.93 -45.82 17.42
C PHE A 191 8.92 -44.78 17.97
N ILE A 192 8.70 -44.23 19.17
CA ILE A 192 9.60 -43.24 19.78
C ILE A 192 10.98 -43.85 20.03
N THR A 193 11.04 -45.11 20.42
CA THR A 193 12.29 -45.82 20.75
C THR A 193 12.88 -46.60 19.60
N ARG A 194 12.09 -46.89 18.55
CA ARG A 194 12.51 -47.70 17.40
C ARG A 194 13.06 -46.87 16.24
N GLU A 195 12.62 -45.62 16.09
CA GLU A 195 13.04 -44.77 14.99
C GLU A 195 14.38 -44.08 15.30
N THR A 196 15.28 -44.00 14.31
CA THR A 196 16.62 -43.41 14.48
C THR A 196 16.67 -41.91 14.19
N SER A 197 15.73 -41.40 13.39
CA SER A 197 15.67 -39.99 13.01
C SER A 197 14.72 -39.22 13.94
N LEU A 198 15.26 -38.24 14.65
CA LEU A 198 14.50 -37.36 15.54
C LEU A 198 13.38 -36.63 14.79
N ASP A 199 13.65 -36.12 13.59
CA ASP A 199 12.65 -35.41 12.78
C ASP A 199 11.43 -36.30 12.49
N ARG A 200 11.67 -37.56 12.12
CA ARG A 200 10.58 -38.53 11.86
C ARG A 200 9.78 -38.86 13.12
N VAL A 201 10.44 -38.96 14.27
CA VAL A 201 9.75 -39.16 15.56
C VAL A 201 8.88 -37.95 15.88
N THR A 202 9.41 -36.73 15.72
CA THR A 202 8.66 -35.50 16.00
C THR A 202 7.48 -35.31 15.06
N ASP A 203 7.66 -35.58 13.76
CA ASP A 203 6.59 -35.47 12.77
C ASP A 203 5.45 -36.43 13.09
N LYS A 204 5.78 -37.69 13.39
CA LYS A 204 4.78 -38.71 13.74
C LYS A 204 4.08 -38.40 15.07
N PHE A 205 4.82 -37.90 16.05
CA PHE A 205 4.25 -37.42 17.30
C PHE A 205 3.25 -36.28 17.07
N TYR A 206 3.65 -35.23 16.34
CA TYR A 206 2.76 -34.11 16.04
C TYR A 206 1.57 -34.52 15.18
N SER A 207 1.74 -35.47 14.25
CA SER A 207 0.63 -36.03 13.47
C SER A 207 -0.44 -36.62 14.38
N ILE A 208 -0.05 -37.51 15.30
CA ILE A 208 -0.98 -38.16 16.25
C ILE A 208 -1.68 -37.11 17.12
N ILE A 209 -0.92 -36.16 17.69
CA ILE A 209 -1.50 -35.11 18.54
C ILE A 209 -2.46 -34.22 17.76
N ASN A 210 -2.11 -33.81 16.54
CA ASN A 210 -2.96 -32.97 15.70
C ASN A 210 -4.24 -33.69 15.27
N GLU A 211 -4.19 -34.99 14.97
CA GLU A 211 -5.38 -35.81 14.69
C GLU A 211 -6.32 -35.88 15.90
N LEU A 212 -5.77 -36.04 17.10
CA LEU A 212 -6.56 -36.04 18.33
C LEU A 212 -7.15 -34.65 18.62
N ILE A 213 -6.39 -33.59 18.41
CA ILE A 213 -6.89 -32.21 18.55
C ILE A 213 -8.03 -31.96 17.56
N GLU A 214 -7.88 -32.36 16.29
CA GLU A 214 -8.91 -32.23 15.26
C GLU A 214 -10.20 -32.96 15.66
N LYS A 215 -10.07 -34.15 16.26
CA LYS A 215 -11.21 -35.00 16.63
C LYS A 215 -11.92 -34.56 17.92
N PHE A 216 -11.18 -34.14 18.94
CA PHE A 216 -11.71 -33.92 20.29
C PHE A 216 -11.80 -32.45 20.71
N VAL A 217 -11.21 -31.52 19.96
CA VAL A 217 -11.26 -30.09 20.26
C VAL A 217 -12.26 -29.41 19.32
N PRO A 218 -13.40 -28.92 19.81
CA PRO A 218 -14.38 -28.26 18.95
C PRO A 218 -13.80 -26.98 18.36
N LYS A 219 -14.17 -26.72 17.11
CA LYS A 219 -13.78 -25.54 16.33
C LYS A 219 -14.86 -24.47 16.43
N ILE A 220 -14.49 -23.25 16.85
CA ILE A 220 -15.39 -22.09 16.76
C ILE A 220 -14.99 -21.26 15.55
N ARG A 221 -16.00 -20.82 14.79
CA ARG A 221 -15.84 -19.74 13.80
C ARG A 221 -15.74 -18.41 14.53
N CYS A 222 -14.55 -17.84 14.56
CA CYS A 222 -14.40 -16.46 14.98
C CYS A 222 -14.73 -15.57 13.77
N SER A 223 -15.74 -14.72 13.93
CA SER A 223 -15.84 -13.54 13.07
C SER A 223 -14.54 -12.76 13.24
N SER A 224 -13.77 -12.56 12.17
CA SER A 224 -12.58 -11.72 12.22
C SER A 224 -12.93 -10.23 12.18
N ASN A 225 -13.85 -9.82 13.05
CA ASN A 225 -14.00 -8.42 13.45
C ASN A 225 -12.72 -7.86 14.11
N TYR A 226 -11.67 -8.68 14.25
CA TYR A 226 -10.34 -8.23 14.58
C TYR A 226 -9.68 -7.63 13.32
N SER A 227 -9.98 -6.36 13.07
CA SER A 227 -9.43 -5.54 12.00
C SER A 227 -7.98 -5.08 12.24
N TYR A 228 -7.39 -5.44 13.39
CA TYR A 228 -6.05 -5.03 13.77
C TYR A 228 -5.01 -6.10 13.41
N LEU A 229 -3.83 -5.68 12.93
CA LEU A 229 -2.75 -6.59 12.57
C LEU A 229 -2.08 -7.17 13.83
N ILE A 230 -1.35 -8.27 13.68
CA ILE A 230 -0.75 -9.02 14.81
C ILE A 230 0.28 -8.17 15.57
N TRP A 231 0.98 -7.27 14.87
CA TRP A 231 1.99 -6.38 15.47
C TRP A 231 1.40 -5.12 16.12
N TYR A 232 0.07 -4.97 16.14
CA TYR A 232 -0.55 -3.83 16.81
C TYR A 232 -0.48 -4.03 18.33
N SER A 233 0.20 -3.11 19.02
CA SER A 233 0.15 -3.06 20.48
C SER A 233 -1.26 -2.68 20.96
N ARG A 234 -1.61 -3.07 22.18
CA ARG A 234 -2.90 -2.69 22.77
C ARG A 234 -3.05 -1.17 22.90
N ALA A 235 -1.95 -0.47 23.16
CA ALA A 235 -1.89 0.99 23.17
C ALA A 235 -2.23 1.57 21.79
N LEU A 236 -1.62 1.05 20.71
CA LEU A 236 -1.89 1.48 19.34
C LEU A 236 -3.36 1.24 18.96
N ILE A 237 -3.93 0.10 19.34
CA ILE A 237 -5.35 -0.20 19.09
C ILE A 237 -6.26 0.83 19.78
N ASN A 238 -5.94 1.20 21.03
CA ASN A 238 -6.70 2.21 21.76
C ASN A 238 -6.61 3.58 21.11
N LEU A 239 -5.40 4.01 20.70
CA LEU A 239 -5.20 5.26 19.97
C LEU A 239 -5.99 5.30 18.66
N ILE A 240 -6.00 4.21 17.88
CA ILE A 240 -6.78 4.12 16.65
C ILE A 240 -8.28 4.26 16.94
N LYS A 241 -8.79 3.62 18.00
CA LYS A 241 -10.20 3.72 18.38
C LYS A 241 -10.58 5.12 18.83
N GLU A 242 -9.73 5.75 19.64
CA GLU A 242 -9.93 7.12 20.13
C GLU A 242 -9.95 8.12 18.97
N LYS A 243 -8.98 8.01 18.06
CA LYS A 243 -8.95 8.76 16.80
C LYS A 243 -10.23 8.59 15.97
N SER A 244 -10.68 7.35 15.76
CA SER A 244 -11.92 7.09 15.01
C SER A 244 -13.15 7.67 15.71
N LYS A 245 -13.19 7.65 17.05
CA LYS A 245 -14.28 8.22 17.85
C LYS A 245 -14.33 9.74 17.71
N LEU A 246 -13.20 10.42 17.87
CA LEU A 246 -13.09 11.89 17.72
C LEU A 246 -13.45 12.33 16.31
N HIS A 247 -12.93 11.65 15.28
CA HIS A 247 -13.28 11.95 13.89
C HIS A 247 -14.77 11.74 13.59
N SER A 248 -15.39 10.71 14.16
CA SER A 248 -16.83 10.46 14.00
C SER A 248 -17.67 11.51 14.74
N SER A 249 -17.24 11.93 15.93
CA SER A 249 -17.87 13.02 16.69
C SER A 249 -17.78 14.34 15.94
N TRP A 250 -16.60 14.69 15.42
CA TRP A 250 -16.40 15.88 14.61
C TRP A 250 -17.26 15.88 13.34
N LYS A 251 -17.30 14.77 12.58
CA LYS A 251 -18.15 14.68 11.38
C LYS A 251 -19.64 14.88 11.69
N LYS A 252 -20.09 14.47 12.87
CA LYS A 252 -21.49 14.54 13.28
C LYS A 252 -21.87 15.90 13.89
N HIS A 253 -21.00 16.47 14.73
CA HIS A 253 -21.32 17.64 15.54
C HIS A 253 -20.56 18.92 15.13
N LYS A 254 -19.58 18.82 14.21
CA LYS A 254 -18.68 19.92 13.80
C LYS A 254 -18.06 20.69 14.98
N ASN A 255 -17.83 20.00 16.10
CA ASN A 255 -17.30 20.62 17.31
C ASN A 255 -15.82 21.03 17.11
N PRO A 256 -15.45 22.29 17.35
CA PRO A 256 -14.08 22.77 17.17
C PRO A 256 -13.05 22.12 18.12
N ILE A 257 -13.46 21.65 19.30
CA ILE A 257 -12.56 20.96 20.25
C ILE A 257 -12.13 19.59 19.71
N ASP A 258 -13.08 18.82 19.18
CA ASP A 258 -12.81 17.52 18.55
C ASP A 258 -11.87 17.67 17.32
N TYR A 259 -11.87 18.84 16.67
CA TYR A 259 -10.97 19.16 15.56
C TYR A 259 -9.56 19.53 16.01
N ALA A 260 -9.41 20.13 17.20
CA ALA A 260 -8.11 20.51 17.76
C ALA A 260 -7.34 19.30 18.34
N ASP A 261 -8.06 18.36 18.96
CA ASP A 261 -7.47 17.15 19.58
C ASP A 261 -7.11 16.08 18.54
N PHE A 262 -7.80 16.06 17.39
CA PHE A 262 -7.58 15.05 16.35
C PHE A 262 -6.18 15.10 15.69
N PRO A 263 -5.58 16.27 15.42
CA PRO A 263 -4.17 16.41 15.03
C PRO A 263 -3.17 15.93 16.08
N GLU A 264 -3.44 16.12 17.37
CA GLU A 264 -2.48 15.76 18.43
C GLU A 264 -2.28 14.25 18.55
N LEU A 265 -3.35 13.47 18.33
CA LEU A 265 -3.30 12.00 18.29
C LEU A 265 -2.65 11.42 17.02
N ARG A 266 -2.12 12.28 16.12
CA ARG A 266 -1.33 11.85 14.95
C ARG A 266 0.19 11.88 15.20
N LYS A 267 0.65 12.47 16.30
CA LYS A 267 2.07 12.42 16.71
C LYS A 267 2.44 11.04 17.25
#